data_AF-A0A937X9L6-F1
#
_entry.id   AF-A0A937X9L6-F1
#
_cell.length_a   1.000
_cell.length_b   1.000
_cell.length_c   1.000
_cell.angle_alpha   90.00
_cell.angle_beta   90.00
_cell.angle_gamma   90.00
#
_symmetry.space_group_name_H-M   'P 1'
#
loop_
_entity.id
_entity.type
_entity.pdbx_description
1 polymer ?
#
loop_
_entity_poly.entity_id
_entity_poly.type
_entity_poly.pdbx_seq_one_letter_code
_entity_poly.pdbx_strand_id
1 'polypeptide(L)'
;MARGFVWIVLVLAAAGTVTAAEAAGKAGDPSDAGLAAAVERAGGPGDADGAGPAAGAERADNAGGADALSSLENGVFIVHVAQSFQYTTDAPEGGWCHAFDVRYGISRCEDQVVRVDTKEPILWFVVAAWSEPKAWCGAGFGFGEYDKEAFVFTGHGPCFPDQGIELATQGWPGPLGGTAIVTTTERWEGNYVPLYHFTGYAYAPGEIPLSLEPRTFSAGTVDCGIERGTADAVALGGLGLFQDGWPVCPPQARSAATERAGGAAGSTARGDAEEADDGAEAAADEPGAAADEPGAAADEPGAAADEAGAADEPEGVESRPAGGTEPPESSGAPAGLTAPERR
;
A
#
# COMPACT_ATOMS: atom_id res chain seq x y z
N MET A 1 49.36 -37.89 25.02
CA MET A 1 48.04 -38.39 24.58
C MET A 1 47.01 -37.32 24.90
N ALA A 2 46.01 -37.20 24.03
CA ALA A 2 45.26 -35.99 23.71
C ALA A 2 44.54 -35.27 24.86
N ARG A 3 44.60 -33.93 24.81
CA ARG A 3 43.71 -33.00 25.51
C ARG A 3 42.45 -32.78 24.66
N GLY A 4 41.28 -32.89 25.26
CA GLY A 4 40.01 -32.48 24.65
C GLY A 4 39.11 -31.91 25.75
N PHE A 5 39.18 -30.60 25.95
CA PHE A 5 38.24 -29.85 26.78
C PHE A 5 37.16 -29.29 25.85
N VAL A 6 35.93 -29.79 26.00
CA VAL A 6 34.74 -29.29 25.30
C VAL A 6 34.21 -28.10 26.09
N TRP A 7 34.25 -26.91 25.52
CA TRP A 7 33.53 -25.74 26.02
C TRP A 7 32.12 -25.77 25.43
N ILE A 8 31.12 -25.99 26.29
CA ILE A 8 29.72 -25.71 25.98
C ILE A 8 29.50 -24.23 26.28
N VAL A 9 29.34 -23.43 25.22
CA VAL A 9 28.87 -22.05 25.34
C VAL A 9 27.35 -22.09 25.40
N LEU A 10 26.82 -21.89 26.60
CA LEU A 10 25.40 -21.69 26.85
C LEU A 10 25.07 -20.21 26.54
N VAL A 11 24.48 -19.95 25.37
CA VAL A 11 23.94 -18.62 25.05
C VAL A 11 22.56 -18.53 25.71
N LEU A 12 22.46 -17.75 26.80
CA LEU A 12 21.18 -17.30 27.34
C LEU A 12 20.58 -16.27 26.36
N ALA A 13 19.48 -16.63 25.72
CA ALA A 13 18.60 -15.67 25.07
C ALA A 13 17.80 -14.92 26.16
N ALA A 14 18.10 -13.65 26.36
CA ALA A 14 17.26 -12.75 27.12
C ALA A 14 16.03 -12.40 26.27
N ALA A 15 14.87 -12.96 26.63
CA ALA A 15 13.59 -12.53 26.12
C ALA A 15 13.25 -11.18 26.75
N GLY A 16 13.49 -10.09 26.01
CA GLY A 16 12.94 -8.78 26.32
C GLY A 16 11.53 -8.68 25.77
N THR A 17 10.54 -8.75 26.66
CA THR A 17 9.16 -8.40 26.37
C THR A 17 9.05 -6.89 26.16
N VAL A 18 8.87 -6.44 24.92
CA VAL A 18 8.38 -5.08 24.64
C VAL A 18 6.87 -5.15 24.66
N THR A 19 6.25 -4.55 25.67
CA THR A 19 4.82 -4.32 25.75
C THR A 19 4.43 -3.30 24.69
N ALA A 20 3.79 -3.75 23.62
CA ALA A 20 3.00 -2.89 22.74
C ALA A 20 1.75 -2.45 23.49
N ALA A 21 1.83 -1.29 24.14
CA ALA A 21 0.68 -0.63 24.72
C ALA A 21 -0.04 0.18 23.62
N GLU A 22 -1.20 -0.34 23.22
CA GLU A 22 -2.43 0.43 23.02
C GLU A 22 -2.35 1.68 22.12
N ALA A 23 -2.38 1.47 20.80
CA ALA A 23 -2.92 2.43 19.84
C ALA A 23 -4.18 1.85 19.20
N ALA A 24 -5.19 1.56 20.02
CA ALA A 24 -6.55 1.32 19.57
C ALA A 24 -7.32 2.64 19.64
N GLY A 25 -7.32 3.38 18.54
CA GLY A 25 -8.18 4.54 18.35
C GLY A 25 -9.64 4.12 18.46
N LYS A 26 -10.29 4.59 19.51
CA LYS A 26 -11.71 4.42 19.79
C LYS A 26 -12.53 5.09 18.68
N ALA A 27 -13.13 4.30 17.80
CA ALA A 27 -14.20 4.78 16.93
C ALA A 27 -15.34 5.32 17.81
N GLY A 28 -15.59 6.62 17.73
CA GLY A 28 -16.68 7.29 18.42
C GLY A 28 -18.02 6.88 17.82
N ASP A 29 -18.94 6.50 18.69
CA ASP A 29 -20.34 6.21 18.42
C ASP A 29 -21.05 7.45 17.82
N PRO A 30 -21.61 7.40 16.59
CA PRO A 30 -22.29 8.54 15.97
C PRO A 30 -23.78 8.62 16.35
N SER A 31 -24.13 8.26 17.59
CA SER A 31 -25.52 8.20 18.06
C SER A 31 -25.85 9.23 19.14
N ASP A 32 -25.37 10.47 19.04
CA ASP A 32 -25.88 11.56 19.89
C ASP A 32 -25.49 12.95 19.35
N ALA A 33 -26.17 13.40 18.29
CA ALA A 33 -26.24 14.81 17.93
C ALA A 33 -27.72 15.23 17.96
N GLY A 34 -28.09 15.82 19.09
CA GLY A 34 -29.43 16.31 19.38
C GLY A 34 -29.95 17.32 18.36
N LEU A 35 -31.15 17.02 17.87
CA LEU A 35 -32.10 17.96 17.28
C LEU A 35 -32.64 18.92 18.35
N ALA A 36 -32.39 20.23 18.20
CA ALA A 36 -33.20 21.38 18.63
C ALA A 36 -32.35 22.65 18.44
N ALA A 37 -32.78 23.80 17.91
CA ALA A 37 -34.06 24.36 17.49
C ALA A 37 -33.75 25.49 16.48
N ALA A 38 -34.44 25.55 15.34
CA ALA A 38 -35.57 26.45 15.04
C ALA A 38 -35.19 27.87 14.58
N VAL A 39 -35.71 28.28 13.41
CA VAL A 39 -36.81 29.27 13.24
C VAL A 39 -36.94 29.69 11.76
N GLU A 40 -38.11 29.34 11.19
CA GLU A 40 -39.04 30.11 10.31
C GLU A 40 -38.48 30.99 9.16
N ARG A 41 -39.09 31.14 7.98
CA ARG A 41 -40.44 30.88 7.44
C ARG A 41 -40.39 31.26 5.94
N ALA A 42 -41.09 30.53 5.07
CA ALA A 42 -42.02 31.08 4.07
C ALA A 42 -42.62 29.91 3.26
N GLY A 43 -43.93 29.71 3.42
CA GLY A 43 -44.69 28.67 2.73
C GLY A 43 -45.24 29.12 1.37
N GLY A 44 -45.76 28.13 0.65
CA GLY A 44 -46.69 28.28 -0.46
C GLY A 44 -47.07 26.91 -1.02
N PRO A 45 -48.35 26.48 -0.92
CA PRO A 45 -48.83 25.24 -1.52
C PRO A 45 -49.30 25.52 -2.97
N GLY A 46 -49.00 24.59 -3.86
CA GLY A 46 -49.50 24.59 -5.23
C GLY A 46 -49.72 23.17 -5.69
N ASP A 47 -51.00 22.78 -5.70
CA ASP A 47 -51.54 21.54 -6.25
C ASP A 47 -51.20 21.34 -7.74
N ALA A 48 -51.19 20.07 -8.15
CA ALA A 48 -51.95 19.53 -9.28
C ALA A 48 -51.15 18.54 -10.14
N ASP A 49 -51.52 17.26 -9.99
CA ASP A 49 -51.85 16.32 -11.06
C ASP A 49 -51.27 16.58 -12.46
N GLY A 50 -50.33 15.71 -12.85
CA GLY A 50 -49.82 15.62 -14.21
C GLY A 50 -49.41 14.19 -14.55
N ALA A 51 -50.40 13.32 -14.74
CA ALA A 51 -50.20 12.01 -15.35
C ALA A 51 -49.71 12.18 -16.81
N GLY A 52 -48.46 11.82 -17.07
CA GLY A 52 -47.84 11.74 -18.40
C GLY A 52 -47.54 10.28 -18.78
N PRO A 53 -47.63 9.93 -20.08
CA PRO A 53 -47.73 8.55 -20.52
C PRO A 53 -46.39 7.81 -20.43
N ALA A 54 -46.50 6.52 -20.08
CA ALA A 54 -45.41 5.55 -20.10
C ALA A 54 -44.78 5.47 -21.50
N ALA A 55 -43.65 6.13 -21.69
CA ALA A 55 -42.70 5.82 -22.75
C ALA A 55 -41.93 4.58 -22.31
N GLY A 56 -42.14 3.47 -23.02
CA GLY A 56 -41.35 2.25 -22.86
C GLY A 56 -39.89 2.55 -23.15
N ALA A 57 -39.10 2.71 -22.09
CA ALA A 57 -37.66 2.57 -22.17
C ALA A 57 -37.38 1.08 -22.39
N GLU A 58 -37.11 0.70 -23.64
CA GLU A 58 -36.33 -0.50 -23.94
C GLU A 58 -35.02 -0.38 -23.15
N ARG A 59 -35.00 -1.06 -22.00
CA ARG A 59 -33.80 -1.32 -21.22
C ARG A 59 -32.94 -2.20 -22.11
N ALA A 60 -32.02 -1.58 -22.83
CA ALA A 60 -30.95 -2.29 -23.50
C ALA A 60 -30.18 -3.06 -22.42
N ASP A 61 -30.51 -4.33 -22.28
CA ASP A 61 -29.73 -5.30 -21.53
C ASP A 61 -28.39 -5.43 -22.26
N ASN A 62 -27.48 -4.49 -21.95
CA ASN A 62 -26.08 -4.48 -22.33
C ASN A 62 -25.34 -5.58 -21.55
N ALA A 63 -25.75 -6.83 -21.74
CA ALA A 63 -25.12 -8.00 -21.14
C ALA A 63 -23.68 -8.24 -21.63
N GLY A 64 -23.22 -7.49 -22.65
CA GLY A 64 -21.83 -7.51 -23.12
C GLY A 64 -20.89 -6.52 -22.40
N GLY A 65 -21.36 -5.75 -21.42
CA GLY A 65 -20.55 -4.75 -20.71
C GLY A 65 -19.99 -5.20 -19.35
N ALA A 66 -20.56 -6.24 -18.74
CA ALA A 66 -20.11 -6.72 -17.42
C ALA A 66 -18.77 -7.47 -17.48
N ASP A 67 -18.51 -8.18 -18.59
CA ASP A 67 -17.29 -9.00 -18.76
C ASP A 67 -16.01 -8.17 -19.02
N ALA A 68 -16.13 -6.90 -19.45
CA ALA A 68 -14.97 -6.05 -19.68
C ALA A 68 -14.42 -5.45 -18.36
N LEU A 69 -15.27 -5.27 -17.36
CA LEU A 69 -14.87 -4.78 -16.04
C LEU A 69 -14.30 -5.89 -15.14
N SER A 70 -14.51 -7.16 -15.48
CA SER A 70 -14.09 -8.30 -14.65
C SER A 70 -12.67 -8.79 -14.93
N SER A 71 -12.12 -8.57 -16.14
CA SER A 71 -10.72 -8.93 -16.39
C SER A 71 -9.79 -7.94 -15.67
N LEU A 72 -9.24 -8.39 -14.54
CA LEU A 72 -8.24 -7.67 -13.74
C LEU A 72 -6.81 -7.81 -14.28
N GLU A 73 -6.63 -8.44 -15.44
CA GLU A 73 -5.34 -8.57 -16.11
C GLU A 73 -4.69 -7.19 -16.35
N ASN A 74 -3.37 -7.20 -16.49
CA ASN A 74 -2.57 -6.01 -16.80
C ASN A 74 -2.56 -4.91 -15.73
N GLY A 75 -3.06 -5.20 -14.53
CA GLY A 75 -2.93 -4.29 -13.39
C GLY A 75 -1.48 -4.16 -12.96
N VAL A 76 -1.10 -2.97 -12.46
CA VAL A 76 0.19 -2.73 -11.82
C VAL A 76 -0.03 -2.09 -10.45
N PHE A 77 0.93 -2.28 -9.55
CA PHE A 77 0.97 -1.51 -8.30
C PHE A 77 2.09 -0.49 -8.36
N ILE A 78 1.70 0.77 -8.23
CA ILE A 78 2.62 1.91 -8.29
C ILE A 78 2.77 2.52 -6.90
N VAL A 79 3.91 3.18 -6.70
CA VAL A 79 4.15 4.04 -5.56
C VAL A 79 3.92 5.49 -5.99
N HIS A 80 3.26 6.28 -5.15
CA HIS A 80 3.10 7.72 -5.40
C HIS A 80 3.24 8.53 -4.10
N VAL A 81 4.14 9.52 -4.11
CA VAL A 81 4.37 10.47 -3.02
C VAL A 81 3.51 11.71 -3.22
N ALA A 82 2.67 12.03 -2.25
CA ALA A 82 1.86 13.25 -2.28
C ALA A 82 2.70 14.44 -1.78
N GLN A 83 3.60 14.98 -2.62
CA GLN A 83 4.61 15.99 -2.22
C GLN A 83 4.03 17.26 -1.61
N SER A 84 2.83 17.68 -2.03
CA SER A 84 2.14 18.85 -1.48
C SER A 84 1.30 18.56 -0.23
N PHE A 85 1.22 17.30 0.18
CA PHE A 85 0.41 16.89 1.32
C PHE A 85 1.29 16.78 2.57
N GLN A 86 1.24 17.83 3.40
CA GLN A 86 1.89 17.79 4.70
C GLN A 86 1.17 16.78 5.61
N TYR A 87 1.92 15.82 6.11
CA TYR A 87 1.43 14.90 7.13
C TYR A 87 1.11 15.65 8.42
N THR A 88 -0.01 15.29 9.03
CA THR A 88 -0.49 15.75 10.33
C THR A 88 -0.80 14.54 11.18
N THR A 89 -0.75 14.66 12.51
CA THR A 89 -1.13 13.55 13.39
C THR A 89 -2.60 13.17 13.22
N ASP A 90 -3.46 14.17 13.04
CA ASP A 90 -4.88 13.96 12.76
C ASP A 90 -5.07 13.83 11.25
N ALA A 91 -5.69 12.74 10.82
CA ALA A 91 -6.10 12.59 9.43
C ALA A 91 -7.13 13.68 9.08
N PRO A 92 -7.16 14.17 7.82
CA PRO A 92 -8.20 15.09 7.39
C PRO A 92 -9.59 14.43 7.48
N GLU A 93 -10.65 15.22 7.36
CA GLU A 93 -12.01 14.71 7.20
C GLU A 93 -12.07 13.72 6.02
N GLY A 94 -12.64 12.52 6.27
CA GLY A 94 -12.65 11.40 5.31
C GLY A 94 -11.37 10.56 5.27
N GLY A 95 -10.32 10.95 5.99
CA GLY A 95 -9.05 10.20 6.07
C GLY A 95 -8.09 10.48 4.92
N TRP A 96 -6.89 9.88 5.01
CA TRP A 96 -5.79 10.11 4.05
C TRP A 96 -6.14 9.71 2.62
N CYS A 97 -6.86 8.59 2.45
CA CYS A 97 -7.23 8.06 1.14
C CYS A 97 -8.27 8.94 0.44
N HIS A 98 -9.30 9.40 1.16
CA HIS A 98 -10.26 10.36 0.62
C HIS A 98 -9.57 11.67 0.21
N ALA A 99 -8.66 12.17 1.04
CA ALA A 99 -7.89 13.37 0.72
C ALA A 99 -6.98 13.19 -0.50
N PHE A 100 -6.42 11.99 -0.69
CA PHE A 100 -5.71 11.63 -1.92
C PHE A 100 -6.65 11.72 -3.11
N ASP A 101 -7.76 11.00 -3.12
CA ASP A 101 -8.68 10.94 -4.27
C ASP A 101 -9.17 12.32 -4.71
N VAL A 102 -9.46 13.21 -3.75
CA VAL A 102 -10.03 14.53 -4.06
C VAL A 102 -8.97 15.55 -4.50
N ARG A 103 -7.72 15.45 -4.05
CA ARG A 103 -6.73 16.53 -4.21
C ARG A 103 -5.41 16.12 -4.86
N TYR A 104 -4.98 14.88 -4.67
CA TYR A 104 -3.65 14.40 -5.03
C TYR A 104 -3.68 13.14 -5.91
N GLY A 105 -4.88 12.67 -6.26
CA GLY A 105 -5.08 11.55 -7.15
C GLY A 105 -4.41 11.79 -8.49
N ILE A 106 -3.74 10.75 -8.98
CA ILE A 106 -3.16 10.74 -10.31
C ILE A 106 -4.12 10.09 -11.29
N SER A 107 -4.07 10.51 -12.56
CA SER A 107 -4.97 10.00 -13.61
C SER A 107 -4.23 9.36 -14.78
N ARG A 108 -2.90 9.42 -14.75
CA ARG A 108 -1.99 8.91 -15.78
C ARG A 108 -0.66 8.51 -15.15
N CYS A 109 0.08 7.66 -15.87
CA CYS A 109 1.33 7.10 -15.35
C CYS A 109 2.40 8.16 -15.08
N GLU A 110 2.47 9.19 -15.94
CA GLU A 110 3.51 10.21 -15.93
C GLU A 110 3.41 11.15 -14.72
N ASP A 111 2.28 11.15 -14.01
CA ASP A 111 2.11 11.93 -12.78
C ASP A 111 2.66 11.20 -11.53
N GLN A 112 3.24 10.01 -11.69
CA GLN A 112 3.88 9.29 -10.59
C GLN A 112 5.06 10.09 -10.02
N VAL A 113 5.04 10.22 -8.70
CA VAL A 113 6.19 10.72 -7.95
C VAL A 113 6.69 9.58 -7.09
N VAL A 114 7.84 9.01 -7.47
CA VAL A 114 8.43 7.82 -6.81
C VAL A 114 9.68 8.16 -6.01
N ARG A 115 10.01 9.44 -5.84
CA ARG A 115 11.24 9.91 -5.20
C ARG A 115 10.93 10.86 -4.04
N VAL A 116 11.66 10.66 -2.95
CA VAL A 116 11.61 11.48 -1.74
C VAL A 116 12.98 12.12 -1.53
N ASP A 117 13.05 13.45 -1.60
CA ASP A 117 14.30 14.20 -1.33
C ASP A 117 14.21 15.05 -0.07
N THR A 118 13.43 14.61 0.92
CA THR A 118 13.23 15.35 2.17
C THR A 118 13.37 14.45 3.39
N LYS A 119 13.83 15.05 4.49
CA LYS A 119 13.82 14.45 5.83
C LYS A 119 12.57 14.81 6.64
N GLU A 120 11.70 15.65 6.08
CA GLU A 120 10.39 15.94 6.65
C GLU A 120 9.47 14.71 6.56
N PRO A 121 8.43 14.63 7.41
CA PRO A 121 7.49 13.52 7.32
C PRO A 121 6.77 13.53 5.97
N ILE A 122 6.79 12.39 5.29
CA ILE A 122 6.14 12.21 4.00
C ILE A 122 4.87 11.38 4.14
N LEU A 123 3.94 11.58 3.20
CA LEU A 123 2.81 10.71 2.95
C LEU A 123 2.91 10.16 1.53
N TRP A 124 2.82 8.84 1.39
CA TRP A 124 2.86 8.17 0.10
C TRP A 124 1.88 6.99 0.07
N PHE A 125 1.54 6.57 -1.14
CA PHE A 125 0.48 5.61 -1.40
C PHE A 125 0.96 4.49 -2.28
N VAL A 126 0.37 3.31 -2.08
CA VAL A 126 0.32 2.26 -3.08
C VAL A 126 -0.99 2.40 -3.82
N VAL A 127 -0.91 2.52 -5.15
CA VAL A 127 -2.07 2.75 -6.03
C VAL A 127 -2.18 1.58 -6.99
N ALA A 128 -3.38 1.03 -7.12
CA ALA A 128 -3.68 0.05 -8.17
C ALA A 128 -3.97 0.78 -9.47
N ALA A 129 -3.28 0.39 -10.54
CA ALA A 129 -3.29 1.09 -11.80
C ALA A 129 -3.60 0.20 -13.02
N TRP A 130 -4.49 0.67 -13.89
CA TRP A 130 -4.81 0.07 -15.19
C TRP A 130 -4.93 1.16 -16.27
N SER A 131 -4.88 0.75 -17.54
CA SER A 131 -5.12 1.65 -18.67
C SER A 131 -6.61 1.95 -18.92
N GLU A 132 -7.51 1.23 -18.24
CA GLU A 132 -8.95 1.43 -18.26
C GLU A 132 -9.54 1.19 -16.86
N PRO A 133 -10.72 1.75 -16.52
CA PRO A 133 -11.33 1.53 -15.21
C PRO A 133 -11.64 0.04 -14.96
N LYS A 134 -11.34 -0.42 -13.73
CA LYS A 134 -11.61 -1.78 -13.25
C LYS A 134 -12.41 -1.75 -11.97
N ALA A 135 -12.93 -2.92 -11.59
CA ALA A 135 -13.57 -3.10 -10.29
C ALA A 135 -13.11 -4.40 -9.62
N TRP A 136 -12.70 -4.33 -8.36
CA TRP A 136 -12.14 -5.48 -7.61
C TRP A 136 -12.51 -5.41 -6.12
N CYS A 137 -12.43 -6.55 -5.44
CA CYS A 137 -12.81 -6.68 -4.04
C CYS A 137 -11.65 -7.08 -3.12
N GLY A 138 -10.47 -7.36 -3.66
CA GLY A 138 -9.30 -7.64 -2.86
C GLY A 138 -8.02 -7.19 -3.54
N ALA A 139 -7.00 -6.92 -2.73
CA ALA A 139 -5.64 -6.69 -3.18
C ALA A 139 -4.66 -7.28 -2.17
N GLY A 140 -3.47 -7.68 -2.60
CA GLY A 140 -2.40 -8.10 -1.71
C GLY A 140 -1.05 -7.70 -2.27
N PHE A 141 -0.15 -7.23 -1.41
CA PHE A 141 1.22 -6.87 -1.78
C PHE A 141 2.11 -6.90 -0.53
N GLY A 142 3.41 -6.80 -0.74
CA GLY A 142 4.37 -6.62 0.34
C GLY A 142 5.49 -5.66 -0.03
N PHE A 143 6.51 -5.64 0.82
CA PHE A 143 7.77 -4.99 0.55
C PHE A 143 8.86 -6.02 0.35
N GLY A 144 9.81 -5.70 -0.53
CA GLY A 144 11.05 -6.45 -0.64
C GLY A 144 11.96 -6.19 0.57
N GLU A 145 13.21 -6.60 0.43
CA GLU A 145 14.24 -6.22 1.39
C GLU A 145 14.53 -4.72 1.26
N TYR A 146 14.60 -4.00 2.37
CA TYR A 146 15.07 -2.62 2.43
C TYR A 146 15.71 -2.32 3.78
N ASP A 147 16.50 -1.25 3.85
CA ASP A 147 17.10 -0.80 5.10
C ASP A 147 16.09 -0.04 5.96
N LYS A 148 15.70 -0.65 7.09
CA LYS A 148 14.78 -0.04 8.07
C LYS A 148 15.35 1.20 8.76
N GLU A 149 16.67 1.42 8.71
CA GLU A 149 17.29 2.63 9.24
C GLU A 149 17.19 3.77 8.22
N ALA A 150 17.07 3.46 6.93
CA ALA A 150 16.86 4.45 5.87
C ALA A 150 15.43 5.04 5.88
N PHE A 151 14.42 4.27 6.31
CA PHE A 151 13.04 4.74 6.44
C PHE A 151 12.31 4.22 7.68
N VAL A 152 11.74 5.14 8.46
CA VAL A 152 10.94 4.81 9.64
C VAL A 152 9.48 5.14 9.40
N PHE A 153 8.63 4.11 9.42
CA PHE A 153 7.18 4.25 9.35
C PHE A 153 6.62 4.81 10.66
N THR A 154 5.73 5.81 10.55
CA THR A 154 5.01 6.39 11.71
C THR A 154 3.52 6.13 11.70
N GLY A 155 2.98 5.66 10.58
CA GLY A 155 1.56 5.40 10.41
C GLY A 155 1.30 4.81 9.03
N HIS A 156 0.29 3.98 8.92
CA HIS A 156 -0.02 3.23 7.72
C HIS A 156 -1.46 2.72 7.80
N GLY A 157 -2.11 2.48 6.67
CA GLY A 157 -3.47 1.94 6.68
C GLY A 157 -4.07 1.70 5.30
N PRO A 158 -5.04 0.77 5.20
CA PRO A 158 -5.73 0.45 3.96
C PRO A 158 -6.73 1.54 3.57
N CYS A 159 -6.90 1.71 2.26
CA CYS A 159 -7.86 2.64 1.67
C CYS A 159 -9.15 1.90 1.30
N PHE A 160 -9.91 1.43 2.30
CA PHE A 160 -11.20 0.80 2.03
C PHE A 160 -12.22 1.83 1.50
N PRO A 161 -13.06 1.48 0.51
CA PRO A 161 -14.18 2.32 0.09
C PRO A 161 -15.22 2.46 1.21
N ASP A 162 -15.44 1.39 1.99
CA ASP A 162 -16.31 1.37 3.16
C ASP A 162 -15.71 0.48 4.26
N GLN A 163 -16.11 -0.80 4.33
CA GLN A 163 -15.60 -1.78 5.28
C GLN A 163 -14.70 -2.81 4.61
N GLY A 164 -13.64 -3.22 5.32
CA GLY A 164 -12.76 -4.27 4.85
C GLY A 164 -12.01 -4.97 5.97
N ILE A 165 -11.31 -6.04 5.58
CA ILE A 165 -10.47 -6.84 6.45
C ILE A 165 -9.06 -6.75 5.91
N GLU A 166 -8.13 -6.40 6.81
CA GLU A 166 -6.70 -6.46 6.55
C GLU A 166 -6.10 -7.69 7.24
N LEU A 167 -5.31 -8.46 6.49
CA LEU A 167 -4.56 -9.63 6.93
C LEU A 167 -3.07 -9.38 6.76
N ALA A 168 -2.50 -8.55 7.64
CA ALA A 168 -1.09 -8.21 7.62
C ALA A 168 -0.18 -9.33 8.15
N THR A 169 1.05 -9.42 7.65
CA THR A 169 2.09 -10.29 8.20
C THR A 169 2.63 -9.75 9.51
N GLN A 170 3.32 -10.61 10.27
CA GLN A 170 4.08 -10.13 11.41
C GLN A 170 5.16 -9.14 10.95
N GLY A 171 5.27 -8.00 11.62
CA GLY A 171 6.27 -6.97 11.30
C GLY A 171 5.87 -6.00 10.19
N TRP A 172 4.64 -6.07 9.67
CA TRP A 172 4.13 -5.07 8.72
C TRP A 172 3.93 -3.70 9.40
N PRO A 173 4.29 -2.57 8.73
CA PRO A 173 5.11 -2.45 7.53
C PRO A 173 6.60 -2.59 7.87
N GLY A 174 7.25 -3.57 7.27
CA GLY A 174 8.63 -3.95 7.54
C GLY A 174 9.26 -4.62 6.31
N PRO A 175 10.60 -4.75 6.25
CA PRO A 175 11.27 -5.52 5.20
C PRO A 175 10.71 -6.94 5.14
N LEU A 176 10.43 -7.42 3.93
CA LEU A 176 9.81 -8.73 3.67
C LEU A 176 8.42 -8.93 4.33
N GLY A 177 7.79 -7.86 4.81
CA GLY A 177 6.42 -7.88 5.28
C GLY A 177 5.43 -7.71 4.12
N GLY A 178 4.17 -8.08 4.35
CA GLY A 178 3.10 -7.82 3.41
C GLY A 178 1.72 -7.78 4.05
N THR A 179 0.74 -7.42 3.24
CA THR A 179 -0.65 -7.35 3.65
C THR A 179 -1.56 -7.80 2.52
N ALA A 180 -2.66 -8.45 2.90
CA ALA A 180 -3.78 -8.73 2.02
C ALA A 180 -5.01 -8.02 2.55
N ILE A 181 -5.69 -7.28 1.68
CA ILE A 181 -6.87 -6.48 2.01
C ILE A 181 -8.04 -6.95 1.16
N VAL A 182 -9.21 -7.06 1.78
CA VAL A 182 -10.44 -7.49 1.11
C VAL A 182 -11.59 -6.63 1.60
N THR A 183 -12.44 -6.16 0.69
CA THR A 183 -13.68 -5.46 1.05
C THR A 183 -14.83 -6.43 1.23
N THR A 184 -15.80 -6.03 2.05
CA THR A 184 -16.94 -6.90 2.41
C THR A 184 -18.24 -6.48 1.73
N THR A 185 -18.40 -5.19 1.41
CA THR A 185 -19.66 -4.60 0.92
C THR A 185 -19.47 -3.85 -0.38
N GLU A 186 -18.55 -2.90 -0.41
CA GLU A 186 -18.25 -2.06 -1.58
C GLU A 186 -16.95 -2.50 -2.25
N ARG A 187 -16.93 -2.48 -3.58
CA ARG A 187 -15.74 -2.80 -4.36
C ARG A 187 -14.96 -1.52 -4.67
N TRP A 188 -13.65 -1.66 -4.83
CA TRP A 188 -12.88 -0.59 -5.45
C TRP A 188 -13.30 -0.46 -6.91
N GLU A 189 -13.39 0.77 -7.41
CA GLU A 189 -13.67 1.07 -8.80
C GLU A 189 -12.78 2.21 -9.30
N GLY A 190 -12.19 2.04 -10.48
CA GLY A 190 -11.37 3.06 -11.11
C GLY A 190 -10.12 2.51 -11.80
N ASN A 191 -9.29 3.41 -12.30
CA ASN A 191 -8.07 3.10 -13.02
C ASN A 191 -6.79 3.49 -12.27
N TYR A 192 -6.86 4.43 -11.32
CA TYR A 192 -5.77 4.83 -10.42
C TYR A 192 -6.35 5.00 -9.02
N VAL A 193 -6.45 3.90 -8.27
CA VAL A 193 -7.17 3.87 -6.99
C VAL A 193 -6.19 3.57 -5.86
N PRO A 194 -6.14 4.40 -4.79
CA PRO A 194 -5.26 4.13 -3.68
C PRO A 194 -5.71 2.85 -2.96
N LEU A 195 -4.77 1.94 -2.72
CA LEU A 195 -4.98 0.73 -1.94
C LEU A 195 -4.57 0.93 -0.48
N TYR A 196 -3.50 1.68 -0.28
CA TYR A 196 -2.83 1.78 1.01
C TYR A 196 -2.06 3.09 1.13
N HIS A 197 -2.02 3.66 2.32
CA HIS A 197 -1.19 4.83 2.61
C HIS A 197 -0.11 4.50 3.64
N PHE A 198 1.00 5.23 3.55
CA PHE A 198 2.13 5.13 4.47
C PHE A 198 2.62 6.53 4.82
N THR A 199 3.06 6.67 6.05
CA THR A 199 3.67 7.90 6.57
C THR A 199 4.96 7.55 7.27
N GLY A 200 5.96 8.41 7.15
CA GLY A 200 7.25 8.15 7.77
C GLY A 200 8.31 9.18 7.41
N TYR A 201 9.55 8.88 7.79
CA TYR A 201 10.71 9.74 7.61
C TYR A 201 11.81 8.99 6.85
N ALA A 202 12.39 9.64 5.85
CA ALA A 202 13.59 9.16 5.16
C ALA A 202 14.83 9.75 5.84
N TYR A 203 15.79 8.91 6.19
CA TYR A 203 17.04 9.31 6.89
C TYR A 203 18.30 9.10 6.06
N ALA A 204 18.29 8.13 5.14
CA ALA A 204 19.43 7.79 4.30
C ALA A 204 18.97 7.41 2.89
N PRO A 205 19.88 7.46 1.88
CA PRO A 205 19.59 6.94 0.56
C PRO A 205 19.20 5.46 0.58
N GLY A 206 18.23 5.07 -0.24
CA GLY A 206 17.76 3.69 -0.32
C GLY A 206 16.49 3.55 -1.13
N GLU A 207 15.92 2.35 -1.12
CA GLU A 207 14.68 2.03 -1.84
C GLU A 207 13.76 1.18 -0.98
N ILE A 208 12.45 1.36 -1.15
CA ILE A 208 11.41 0.47 -0.60
C ILE A 208 10.67 -0.15 -1.80
N PRO A 209 11.13 -1.31 -2.31
CA PRO A 209 10.49 -1.96 -3.43
C PRO A 209 9.18 -2.62 -3.00
N LEU A 210 8.13 -2.48 -3.81
CA LEU A 210 6.97 -3.36 -3.69
C LEU A 210 7.35 -4.78 -4.10
N SER A 211 6.78 -5.76 -3.42
CA SER A 211 7.06 -7.18 -3.61
C SER A 211 5.80 -8.01 -3.45
N LEU A 212 5.96 -9.32 -3.63
CA LEU A 212 4.94 -10.32 -3.33
C LEU A 212 4.64 -10.33 -1.84
N GLU A 213 3.37 -10.49 -1.49
CA GLU A 213 2.97 -10.75 -0.11
C GLU A 213 3.52 -12.13 0.32
N PRO A 214 4.24 -12.23 1.44
CA PRO A 214 5.04 -13.41 1.76
C PRO A 214 4.23 -14.64 2.19
N ARG A 215 2.97 -14.52 2.63
CA ARG A 215 2.12 -15.68 2.96
C ARG A 215 1.58 -16.37 1.71
N THR A 216 1.20 -15.57 0.72
CA THR A 216 0.53 -16.01 -0.52
C THR A 216 1.49 -16.12 -1.70
N PHE A 217 2.67 -15.51 -1.60
CA PHE A 217 3.63 -15.35 -2.69
C PHE A 217 3.00 -14.71 -3.93
N SER A 218 2.08 -13.76 -3.72
CA SER A 218 1.38 -13.05 -4.78
C SER A 218 1.36 -11.55 -4.52
N ALA A 219 1.36 -10.76 -5.58
CA ALA A 219 0.98 -9.36 -5.52
C ALA A 219 -0.03 -9.12 -6.63
N GLY A 220 -1.23 -8.67 -6.29
CA GLY A 220 -2.31 -8.62 -7.27
C GLY A 220 -3.65 -8.28 -6.68
N THR A 221 -4.68 -8.42 -7.50
CA THR A 221 -6.06 -8.08 -7.18
C THR A 221 -7.00 -9.28 -7.32
N VAL A 222 -8.13 -9.22 -6.64
CA VAL A 222 -9.12 -10.29 -6.58
C VAL A 222 -10.46 -9.78 -7.07
N ASP A 223 -11.06 -10.49 -8.02
CA ASP A 223 -12.41 -10.20 -8.50
C ASP A 223 -13.43 -10.40 -7.36
N CYS A 224 -14.49 -9.59 -7.40
CA CYS A 224 -15.67 -9.70 -6.56
C CYS A 224 -16.52 -10.95 -6.86
N GLY A 225 -16.28 -11.62 -7.98
CA GLY A 225 -16.99 -12.82 -8.41
C GLY A 225 -16.87 -14.03 -7.47
N ILE A 226 -17.81 -14.97 -7.62
CA ILE A 226 -17.86 -16.22 -6.85
C ILE A 226 -16.67 -17.12 -7.22
N GLU A 227 -16.28 -17.11 -8.49
CA GLU A 227 -15.03 -17.71 -8.98
C GLU A 227 -13.91 -16.70 -8.75
N ARG A 228 -13.42 -16.63 -7.51
CA ARG A 228 -12.38 -15.70 -7.08
C ARG A 228 -11.09 -15.94 -7.86
N GLY A 229 -10.97 -15.30 -9.02
CA GLY A 229 -9.73 -15.18 -9.76
C GLY A 229 -8.82 -14.18 -9.06
N THR A 230 -7.57 -14.58 -8.83
CA THR A 230 -6.48 -13.65 -8.52
C THR A 230 -5.84 -13.23 -9.84
N ALA A 231 -5.72 -11.92 -10.07
CA ALA A 231 -4.92 -11.38 -11.15
C ALA A 231 -3.65 -10.78 -10.56
N ASP A 232 -2.52 -11.40 -10.85
CA ASP A 232 -1.21 -10.90 -10.45
C ASP A 232 -0.95 -9.54 -11.14
N ALA A 233 -0.39 -8.62 -10.37
CA ALA A 233 0.11 -7.37 -10.91
C ALA A 233 1.28 -7.68 -11.85
N VAL A 234 1.23 -7.16 -13.08
CA VAL A 234 2.26 -7.43 -14.09
C VAL A 234 3.56 -6.67 -13.82
N ALA A 235 3.51 -5.66 -12.95
CA ALA A 235 4.66 -4.90 -12.48
C ALA A 235 4.40 -4.29 -11.10
N LEU A 236 5.48 -4.14 -10.33
CA LEU A 236 5.50 -3.57 -8.99
C LEU A 236 6.52 -2.43 -8.95
N GLY A 237 6.10 -1.25 -8.51
CA GLY A 237 6.96 -0.08 -8.37
C GLY A 237 7.78 -0.08 -7.08
N GLY A 238 8.49 1.01 -6.82
CA GLY A 238 9.28 1.17 -5.60
C GLY A 238 9.50 2.62 -5.24
N LEU A 239 9.53 2.93 -3.94
CA LEU A 239 9.85 4.26 -3.44
C LEU A 239 11.37 4.45 -3.40
N GLY A 240 11.88 5.52 -3.97
CA GLY A 240 13.27 5.96 -3.81
C GLY A 240 13.40 6.99 -2.69
N LEU A 241 14.39 6.79 -1.82
CA LEU A 241 14.75 7.66 -0.71
C LEU A 241 16.06 8.37 -1.07
N PHE A 242 16.05 9.68 -1.25
CA PHE A 242 17.17 10.50 -1.75
C PHE A 242 17.81 9.99 -3.06
N GLN A 243 17.08 9.14 -3.79
CA GLN A 243 17.42 8.58 -5.10
C GLN A 243 16.14 8.30 -5.87
N ASP A 244 16.25 8.02 -7.16
CA ASP A 244 15.09 7.69 -7.98
C ASP A 244 14.49 6.34 -7.55
N GLY A 245 13.17 6.29 -7.43
CA GLY A 245 12.45 5.04 -7.24
C GLY A 245 12.19 4.31 -8.55
N TRP A 246 11.33 3.28 -8.52
CA TRP A 246 10.95 2.52 -9.70
C TRP A 246 9.51 2.88 -10.11
N PRO A 247 9.33 3.74 -11.14
CA PRO A 247 8.00 3.98 -11.70
C PRO A 247 7.58 2.80 -12.58
N VAL A 248 6.32 2.37 -12.48
CA VAL A 248 5.75 1.34 -13.36
C VAL A 248 4.46 1.83 -13.97
N CYS A 249 4.20 1.50 -15.24
CA CYS A 249 2.97 1.89 -15.92
C CYS A 249 2.14 0.66 -16.24
N PRO A 250 0.80 0.75 -16.18
CA PRO A 250 -0.02 -0.26 -16.82
C PRO A 250 0.32 -0.30 -18.30
N PRO A 251 0.37 -1.49 -18.94
CA PRO A 251 0.57 -1.56 -20.36
C PRO A 251 -0.56 -0.77 -21.02
N GLN A 252 -0.19 0.15 -21.92
CA GLN A 252 -1.18 0.93 -22.64
C GLN A 252 -2.11 -0.06 -23.34
N ALA A 253 -3.42 0.14 -23.21
CA ALA A 253 -4.42 -0.60 -23.96
C ALA A 253 -4.03 -0.42 -25.43
N ARG A 254 -3.35 -1.42 -26.01
CA ARG A 254 -2.97 -1.39 -27.42
C ARG A 254 -4.26 -1.11 -28.13
N SER A 255 -4.36 0.05 -28.77
CA SER A 255 -5.58 0.44 -29.43
C SER A 255 -5.88 -0.68 -30.42
N ALA A 256 -6.88 -1.53 -30.12
CA ALA A 256 -7.19 -2.72 -30.90
C ALA A 256 -7.51 -2.39 -32.37
N ALA A 257 -7.61 -1.09 -32.69
CA ALA A 257 -7.66 -0.51 -34.01
C ALA A 257 -6.38 -0.73 -34.86
N THR A 258 -5.18 -0.78 -34.27
CA THR A 258 -3.94 -0.85 -35.07
C THR A 258 -3.61 -2.28 -35.54
N GLU A 259 -3.91 -3.32 -34.74
CA GLU A 259 -3.65 -4.71 -35.15
C GLU A 259 -4.64 -5.24 -36.21
N ARG A 260 -5.84 -4.67 -36.34
CA ARG A 260 -6.77 -5.06 -37.41
C ARG A 260 -6.44 -4.46 -38.79
N ALA A 261 -5.59 -3.42 -38.87
CA ALA A 261 -5.25 -2.79 -40.14
C ALA A 261 -4.04 -3.43 -40.86
N GLY A 262 -3.23 -4.25 -40.18
CA GLY A 262 -1.98 -4.82 -40.74
C GLY A 262 -2.11 -6.17 -41.46
N GLY A 263 -3.27 -6.84 -41.40
CA GLY A 263 -3.41 -8.24 -41.84
C GLY A 263 -3.66 -8.51 -43.33
N ALA A 264 -3.65 -7.50 -44.21
CA ALA A 264 -4.10 -7.65 -45.60
C ALA A 264 -3.12 -7.19 -46.69
N ALA A 265 -1.82 -7.04 -46.40
CA ALA A 265 -0.82 -6.67 -47.42
C ALA A 265 0.16 -7.81 -47.72
N GLY A 266 -0.20 -8.63 -48.72
CA GLY A 266 0.72 -9.05 -49.78
C GLY A 266 1.87 -10.01 -49.43
N SER A 267 1.57 -11.31 -49.37
CA SER A 267 2.55 -12.34 -49.73
C SER A 267 2.60 -12.47 -51.26
N THR A 268 3.53 -11.75 -51.90
CA THR A 268 4.02 -12.06 -53.26
C THR A 268 5.44 -11.50 -53.45
N ALA A 269 6.32 -12.36 -53.99
CA ALA A 269 7.70 -12.13 -54.48
C ALA A 269 8.81 -12.24 -53.40
N ARG A 270 9.75 -13.20 -53.38
CA ARG A 270 10.61 -13.88 -54.39
C ARG A 270 11.85 -13.04 -54.77
N GLY A 271 13.03 -13.63 -54.55
CA GLY A 271 14.40 -13.10 -54.79
C GLY A 271 15.26 -13.43 -53.56
N ASP A 272 16.05 -14.51 -53.48
CA ASP A 272 17.20 -14.93 -54.30
C ASP A 272 18.25 -13.82 -54.51
N ALA A 273 19.50 -14.15 -54.15
CA ALA A 273 20.76 -13.41 -54.31
C ALA A 273 21.05 -12.33 -53.23
N GLU A 274 22.25 -12.12 -52.71
CA GLU A 274 23.60 -12.59 -53.06
C GLU A 274 24.54 -12.38 -51.87
N GLU A 275 25.56 -13.21 -51.82
CA GLU A 275 26.75 -13.21 -50.96
C GLU A 275 27.76 -12.16 -51.47
N ALA A 276 28.28 -11.29 -50.59
CA ALA A 276 29.45 -10.39 -50.76
C ALA A 276 29.51 -9.47 -49.52
N ASP A 277 30.62 -8.99 -49.00
CA ASP A 277 32.07 -9.14 -49.23
C ASP A 277 32.74 -8.38 -48.07
N ASP A 278 34.01 -8.68 -47.86
CA ASP A 278 34.90 -8.23 -46.81
C ASP A 278 35.19 -6.71 -46.74
N GLY A 279 35.66 -6.28 -45.55
CA GLY A 279 36.54 -5.13 -45.38
C GLY A 279 35.85 -3.83 -44.90
N ALA A 280 36.48 -2.94 -44.14
CA ALA A 280 37.83 -2.87 -43.60
C ALA A 280 37.91 -1.64 -42.65
N GLU A 281 38.95 -1.60 -41.82
CA GLU A 281 39.65 -0.42 -41.25
C GLU A 281 38.89 0.46 -40.22
N ALA A 282 39.28 0.49 -38.93
CA ALA A 282 40.46 1.13 -38.34
C ALA A 282 40.47 2.68 -38.37
N ALA A 283 40.13 3.28 -37.22
CA ALA A 283 40.63 4.57 -36.71
C ALA A 283 40.11 4.69 -35.25
N ALA A 284 40.88 4.60 -34.17
CA ALA A 284 42.01 5.43 -33.73
C ALA A 284 41.65 6.92 -33.59
N ASP A 285 41.11 7.30 -32.43
CA ASP A 285 41.30 8.64 -31.84
C ASP A 285 41.02 8.58 -30.32
N GLU A 286 42.09 8.39 -29.54
CA GLU A 286 42.27 8.99 -28.19
C GLU A 286 43.23 10.20 -28.38
N PRO A 287 43.37 11.19 -27.46
CA PRO A 287 42.92 11.26 -26.07
C PRO A 287 42.31 12.63 -25.64
N GLY A 288 41.73 12.69 -24.44
CA GLY A 288 41.23 13.94 -23.85
C GLY A 288 41.33 13.94 -22.33
N ALA A 289 42.56 13.97 -21.81
CA ALA A 289 42.84 14.25 -20.41
C ALA A 289 42.49 15.71 -20.09
N ALA A 290 41.60 15.93 -19.13
CA ALA A 290 41.49 17.17 -18.39
C ALA A 290 41.34 16.82 -16.92
N ALA A 291 42.44 17.06 -16.20
CA ALA A 291 42.51 17.06 -14.75
C ALA A 291 41.90 18.36 -14.25
N ASP A 292 40.97 18.26 -13.30
CA ASP A 292 40.66 19.33 -12.36
C ASP A 292 40.46 18.69 -10.98
N GLU A 293 41.52 18.75 -10.17
CA GLU A 293 41.40 18.64 -8.73
C GLU A 293 40.81 19.95 -8.18
N PRO A 294 39.95 19.88 -7.16
CA PRO A 294 40.32 20.66 -5.98
C PRO A 294 39.97 19.98 -4.64
N GLY A 295 40.91 20.11 -3.71
CA GLY A 295 40.57 20.57 -2.36
C GLY A 295 40.49 19.50 -1.29
N ALA A 296 41.64 18.99 -0.86
CA ALA A 296 41.81 18.52 0.50
C ALA A 296 41.66 19.72 1.47
N ALA A 297 40.52 19.82 2.15
CA ALA A 297 40.40 20.58 3.38
C ALA A 297 40.39 19.58 4.53
N ALA A 298 41.53 19.50 5.21
CA ALA A 298 41.67 18.87 6.50
C ALA A 298 41.13 19.82 7.57
N ASP A 299 40.13 19.39 8.32
CA ASP A 299 39.78 19.96 9.62
C ASP A 299 39.38 18.81 10.57
N GLU A 300 40.38 18.26 11.25
CA GLU A 300 40.25 17.73 12.61
C GLU A 300 41.31 18.49 13.46
N PRO A 301 41.11 18.80 14.76
CA PRO A 301 40.40 17.96 15.73
C PRO A 301 39.51 18.70 16.75
N GLY A 302 38.45 18.04 17.22
CA GLY A 302 37.60 18.50 18.31
C GLY A 302 37.43 17.44 19.39
N ALA A 303 38.51 17.12 20.08
CA ALA A 303 38.45 16.38 21.34
C ALA A 303 37.85 17.29 22.43
N ALA A 304 36.64 16.98 22.87
CA ALA A 304 36.13 17.43 24.16
C ALA A 304 35.68 16.18 24.94
N ALA A 305 36.57 15.76 25.84
CA ALA A 305 36.21 14.95 26.98
C ALA A 305 35.55 15.87 28.01
N ASP A 306 34.36 15.52 28.47
CA ASP A 306 33.75 15.89 29.75
C ASP A 306 32.57 14.92 29.93
N GLU A 307 32.19 14.38 31.08
CA GLU A 307 32.74 14.19 32.42
C GLU A 307 31.81 13.12 33.03
N ALA A 308 32.31 12.29 33.94
CA ALA A 308 31.53 11.22 34.54
C ALA A 308 30.48 11.78 35.52
N GLY A 309 29.20 11.60 35.21
CA GLY A 309 28.09 11.80 36.15
C GLY A 309 27.72 10.50 36.83
N ALA A 310 28.29 10.25 38.00
CA ALA A 310 27.89 9.20 38.93
C ALA A 310 26.69 9.64 39.80
N ALA A 311 25.99 8.63 40.33
CA ALA A 311 25.01 8.63 41.42
C ALA A 311 23.57 9.09 41.10
N ASP A 312 22.61 8.17 41.18
CA ASP A 312 21.91 7.92 42.45
C ASP A 312 21.15 6.58 42.41
N GLU A 313 21.41 5.74 43.43
CA GLU A 313 20.65 4.53 43.75
C GLU A 313 19.35 4.95 44.47
N PRO A 314 18.16 4.51 44.04
CA PRO A 314 17.05 4.41 44.97
C PRO A 314 17.13 3.06 45.69
N GLU A 315 17.64 3.11 46.91
CA GLU A 315 17.39 2.11 47.93
C GLU A 315 15.89 1.88 48.14
N GLY A 316 15.49 0.60 48.13
CA GLY A 316 14.51 0.04 49.06
C GLY A 316 13.05 0.47 48.94
N VAL A 317 12.21 -0.44 48.41
CA VAL A 317 10.89 -0.65 49.01
C VAL A 317 10.53 -2.14 49.02
N GLU A 318 10.77 -2.72 50.20
CA GLU A 318 9.98 -3.71 50.93
C GLU A 318 9.14 -4.76 50.17
N SER A 319 9.59 -5.99 50.33
CA SER A 319 8.81 -7.22 50.31
C SER A 319 7.56 -7.15 51.20
N ARG A 320 6.37 -7.43 50.64
CA ARG A 320 5.20 -7.95 51.40
C ARG A 320 4.48 -9.06 50.62
N PRO A 321 3.76 -9.96 51.34
CA PRO A 321 3.79 -11.38 51.05
C PRO A 321 2.56 -11.90 50.29
N ALA A 322 2.71 -13.15 49.85
CA ALA A 322 1.70 -14.04 49.33
C ALA A 322 0.39 -14.07 50.14
N GLY A 323 -0.73 -14.18 49.42
CA GLY A 323 -2.01 -14.62 49.97
C GLY A 323 -3.18 -14.30 49.04
N GLY A 324 -3.90 -15.33 48.57
CA GLY A 324 -5.22 -15.13 47.97
C GLY A 324 -5.59 -16.10 46.87
N THR A 325 -5.78 -17.37 47.22
CA THR A 325 -6.47 -18.37 46.41
C THR A 325 -7.97 -18.12 46.52
N GLU A 326 -8.67 -17.68 45.47
CA GLU A 326 -10.13 -17.88 45.33
C GLU A 326 -10.52 -18.01 43.84
N PRO A 327 -11.19 -19.10 43.42
CA PRO A 327 -11.80 -19.21 42.11
C PRO A 327 -13.24 -18.67 42.15
N PRO A 328 -13.72 -17.95 41.11
CA PRO A 328 -15.14 -17.72 40.97
C PRO A 328 -15.81 -18.99 40.38
N GLU A 329 -16.55 -19.69 41.23
CA GLU A 329 -17.67 -20.51 40.78
C GLU A 329 -18.70 -19.59 40.08
N SER A 330 -19.04 -19.88 38.82
CA SER A 330 -20.25 -19.34 38.22
C SER A 330 -21.02 -20.46 37.53
N SER A 331 -21.84 -21.12 38.35
CA SER A 331 -22.99 -21.90 37.94
C SER A 331 -24.11 -20.93 37.55
N GLY A 332 -24.50 -20.94 36.28
CA GLY A 332 -25.59 -20.12 35.77
C GLY A 332 -26.23 -20.71 34.51
N ALA A 333 -26.91 -21.85 34.67
CA ALA A 333 -27.86 -22.33 33.67
C ALA A 333 -29.13 -21.45 33.67
N PRO A 334 -29.72 -21.19 32.49
CA PRO A 334 -31.17 -21.14 32.40
C PRO A 334 -31.72 -22.25 31.49
N ALA A 335 -32.71 -22.93 32.03
CA ALA A 335 -33.57 -23.86 31.35
C ALA A 335 -34.57 -23.13 30.44
N GLY A 336 -34.90 -23.76 29.31
CA GLY A 336 -36.20 -23.66 28.66
C GLY A 336 -36.27 -22.77 27.43
N LEU A 337 -36.58 -23.38 26.27
CA LEU A 337 -37.80 -23.11 25.50
C LEU A 337 -37.84 -23.98 24.22
N THR A 338 -38.64 -25.05 24.34
CA THR A 338 -39.56 -25.64 23.34
C THR A 338 -39.35 -25.40 21.84
N ALA A 339 -39.11 -26.50 21.12
CA ALA A 339 -39.35 -26.62 19.68
C ALA A 339 -40.87 -26.79 19.38
N PRO A 340 -41.40 -26.25 18.28
CA PRO A 340 -42.72 -26.64 17.77
C PRO A 340 -42.63 -27.88 16.87
N GLU A 341 -43.59 -28.77 17.09
CA GLU A 341 -43.86 -29.97 16.30
C GLU A 341 -44.18 -29.66 14.83
N ARG A 342 -43.76 -30.58 13.97
CA ARG A 342 -44.22 -30.72 12.59
C ARG A 342 -45.70 -31.05 12.54
N ARG A 343 -46.43 -30.40 11.64
CA ARG A 343 -47.50 -31.00 10.86
C ARG A 343 -47.32 -30.62 9.41
#